data_AF-A0A091WPX6-F1
#
_entry.id   AF-A0A091WPX6-F1
#
_cell.length_a   1.000
_cell.length_b   1.000
_cell.length_c   1.000
_cell.angle_alpha   90.00
_cell.angle_beta   90.00
_cell.angle_gamma   90.00
#
_symmetry.space_group_name_H-M   'P 1'
#
loop_
_entity.id
_entity.type
_entity.pdbx_description
1 polymer ?
#
loop_
_entity_poly.entity_id
_entity_poly.type
_entity_poly.pdbx_seq_one_letter_code
_entity_poly.pdbx_strand_id
1 'polypeptide(L)'
;PSWSREEVNKQAVFEFESAARQFIVSTLRVAKSFRPKQLWGLYLFPDCYNHDYSKNKESYTGQCPDVEKTRNDQLAWLWRESMALYPSIYLDLLLASTPNSRKFVRARVMEAMRISQQHHDGYSLPVFVYTRPTYIRRLDVLSQMDLISTIGESAALGAAGAIFWGDADYTKNRDSCQIIKNYLEEDLGRYIVNVTTAAQLCSTALCQGRGRCLRQDSTADVFLHLNSTSFQLRRRDGDNPQRPLFWAEGQLSPADTLFLRTHFRCHCYQGWQGS
;
A
#
# COMPACT_ATOMS: atom_id res chain seq x y z
N PRO A 1 -9.03 -35.02 -30.09
CA PRO A 1 -10.34 -35.38 -29.48
C PRO A 1 -10.32 -36.59 -28.54
N SER A 2 -9.34 -37.49 -28.65
CA SER A 2 -9.27 -38.75 -27.90
C SER A 2 -8.56 -38.69 -26.54
N TRP A 3 -8.09 -37.53 -26.10
CA TRP A 3 -7.41 -37.38 -24.81
C TRP A 3 -8.38 -37.54 -23.64
N SER A 4 -7.87 -38.10 -22.55
CA SER A 4 -8.57 -38.13 -21.26
C SER A 4 -8.76 -36.72 -20.69
N ARG A 5 -9.71 -36.58 -19.75
CA ARG A 5 -9.94 -35.30 -19.07
C ARG A 5 -8.69 -34.79 -18.34
N GLU A 6 -7.88 -35.68 -17.79
CA GLU A 6 -6.65 -35.30 -17.08
C GLU A 6 -5.60 -34.74 -18.05
N GLU A 7 -5.39 -35.39 -19.20
CA GLU A 7 -4.47 -34.91 -20.24
C GLU A 7 -4.91 -33.56 -20.79
N VAL A 8 -6.21 -33.40 -21.07
CA VAL A 8 -6.77 -32.12 -21.53
C VAL A 8 -6.54 -31.02 -20.48
N ASN A 9 -6.79 -31.30 -19.20
CA ASN A 9 -6.58 -30.31 -18.13
C ASN A 9 -5.10 -29.93 -17.99
N LYS A 10 -4.18 -30.91 -18.00
CA LYS A 10 -2.74 -30.66 -17.93
C LYS A 10 -2.25 -29.81 -19.09
N GLN A 11 -2.68 -30.12 -20.32
CA GLN A 11 -2.32 -29.33 -21.49
C GLN A 11 -2.92 -27.92 -21.42
N ALA A 12 -4.19 -27.78 -21.01
CA ALA A 12 -4.84 -26.49 -20.91
C ALA A 12 -4.13 -25.56 -19.92
N VAL A 13 -3.70 -26.07 -18.76
CA VAL A 13 -2.89 -25.30 -17.79
C VAL A 13 -1.57 -24.86 -18.42
N PHE A 14 -0.85 -25.78 -19.06
CA PHE A 14 0.42 -25.47 -19.70
C PHE A 14 0.27 -24.38 -20.79
N GLU A 15 -0.71 -24.52 -21.67
CA GLU A 15 -0.95 -23.56 -22.76
C GLU A 15 -1.36 -22.19 -22.23
N PHE A 16 -2.30 -22.16 -21.26
CA PHE A 16 -2.78 -20.92 -20.67
C PHE A 16 -1.66 -20.18 -19.95
N GLU A 17 -0.93 -20.85 -19.04
CA GLU A 17 0.12 -20.21 -18.25
C GLU A 17 1.30 -19.76 -19.13
N SER A 18 1.67 -20.56 -20.14
CA SER A 18 2.73 -20.20 -21.09
C SER A 18 2.36 -18.97 -21.91
N ALA A 19 1.14 -18.94 -22.47
CA ALA A 19 0.65 -17.81 -23.25
C ALA A 19 0.48 -16.55 -22.37
N ALA A 20 -0.08 -16.69 -21.17
CA ALA A 20 -0.26 -15.59 -20.22
C ALA A 20 1.10 -14.96 -19.83
N ARG A 21 2.09 -15.80 -19.50
CA ARG A 21 3.45 -15.34 -19.21
C ARG A 21 4.06 -14.61 -20.41
N GLN A 22 3.96 -15.19 -21.60
CA GLN A 22 4.52 -14.56 -22.80
C GLN A 22 3.89 -13.19 -23.06
N PHE A 23 2.56 -13.09 -22.97
CA PHE A 23 1.83 -11.85 -23.22
C PHE A 23 2.20 -10.76 -22.20
N ILE A 24 2.18 -11.08 -20.90
CA ILE A 24 2.47 -10.12 -19.83
C ILE A 24 3.93 -9.64 -19.90
N VAL A 25 4.88 -10.57 -20.04
CA VAL A 25 6.32 -10.22 -20.13
C VAL A 25 6.58 -9.35 -21.35
N SER A 26 6.04 -9.73 -22.52
CA SER A 26 6.24 -8.96 -23.75
C SER A 26 5.65 -7.56 -23.62
N THR A 27 4.47 -7.44 -23.02
CA THR A 27 3.82 -6.14 -22.78
C THR A 27 4.67 -5.25 -21.87
N LEU A 28 5.16 -5.77 -20.74
CA LEU A 28 6.02 -5.01 -19.82
C LEU A 28 7.33 -4.59 -20.49
N ARG A 29 7.95 -5.46 -21.29
CA ARG A 29 9.18 -5.13 -22.03
C ARG A 29 8.94 -4.03 -23.05
N VAL A 30 7.85 -4.10 -23.81
CA VAL A 30 7.46 -3.04 -24.75
C VAL A 30 7.25 -1.73 -24.00
N ALA A 31 6.42 -1.71 -22.95
CA ALA A 31 6.14 -0.50 -22.17
C ALA A 31 7.42 0.14 -21.60
N LYS A 32 8.33 -0.67 -21.04
CA LYS A 32 9.65 -0.23 -20.57
C LYS A 32 10.53 0.33 -21.69
N SER A 33 10.54 -0.30 -22.87
CA SER A 33 11.35 0.19 -24.00
C SER A 33 10.92 1.59 -24.46
N PHE A 34 9.62 1.88 -24.44
CA PHE A 34 9.09 3.20 -24.81
C PHE A 34 9.20 4.23 -23.68
N ARG A 35 9.11 3.81 -22.42
CA ARG A 35 9.12 4.69 -21.24
C ARG A 35 9.94 4.06 -20.10
N PRO A 36 11.29 4.05 -20.22
CA PRO A 36 12.18 3.30 -19.32
C PRO A 36 12.30 3.89 -17.91
N LYS A 37 11.87 5.14 -17.73
CA LYS A 37 11.90 5.83 -16.42
C LYS A 37 10.58 5.74 -15.65
N GLN A 38 9.57 5.05 -16.20
CA GLN A 38 8.28 4.87 -15.54
C GLN A 38 8.26 3.58 -14.74
N LEU A 39 7.52 3.58 -13.64
CA LEU A 39 7.39 2.44 -12.75
C LEU A 39 6.33 1.48 -13.29
N TRP A 40 6.71 0.62 -14.23
CA TRP A 40 5.78 -0.35 -14.81
C TRP A 40 5.54 -1.54 -13.88
N GLY A 41 4.28 -1.96 -13.77
CA GLY A 41 3.86 -3.14 -13.03
C GLY A 41 2.38 -3.41 -13.28
N LEU A 42 1.87 -4.54 -12.80
CA LEU A 42 0.46 -4.88 -12.93
C LEU A 42 -0.30 -4.49 -11.67
N TYR A 43 -1.43 -3.80 -11.84
CA TYR A 43 -2.43 -3.63 -10.79
C TYR A 43 -2.82 -4.99 -10.18
N LEU A 44 -3.15 -4.97 -8.89
CA LEU A 44 -3.52 -6.11 -8.03
C LEU A 44 -2.35 -6.94 -7.53
N PHE A 45 -1.23 -7.00 -8.25
CA PHE A 45 -0.17 -7.98 -7.95
C PHE A 45 0.91 -7.46 -6.98
N PRO A 46 1.39 -8.31 -6.04
CA PRO A 46 0.86 -9.65 -5.73
C PRO A 46 -0.47 -9.58 -4.98
N ASP A 47 -1.30 -10.62 -5.11
CA ASP A 47 -2.46 -10.81 -4.26
C ASP A 47 -2.14 -11.82 -3.14
N CYS A 48 -2.78 -11.62 -1.99
CA CYS A 48 -2.68 -12.44 -0.79
C CYS A 48 -3.85 -13.41 -0.66
N TYR A 49 -4.98 -13.16 -1.35
CA TYR A 49 -6.23 -13.94 -1.28
C TYR A 49 -6.76 -14.24 0.14
N ASN A 50 -6.46 -13.35 1.10
CA ASN A 50 -6.83 -13.47 2.50
C ASN A 50 -8.29 -13.03 2.79
N HIS A 51 -9.25 -13.53 2.01
CA HIS A 51 -10.66 -13.12 2.04
C HIS A 51 -11.58 -13.95 2.95
N ASP A 52 -11.01 -14.88 3.73
CA ASP A 52 -11.76 -15.77 4.61
C ASP A 52 -12.33 -15.08 5.87
N TYR A 53 -12.06 -13.77 6.05
CA TYR A 53 -12.70 -12.93 7.06
C TYR A 53 -14.24 -12.96 6.99
N SER A 54 -14.82 -13.24 5.83
CA SER A 54 -16.27 -13.36 5.64
C SER A 54 -16.86 -14.61 6.30
N LYS A 55 -16.04 -15.64 6.53
CA LYS A 55 -16.43 -16.91 7.14
C LYS A 55 -15.90 -17.06 8.57
N ASN A 56 -14.74 -16.46 8.86
CA ASN A 56 -13.95 -16.74 10.06
C ASN A 56 -13.68 -15.48 10.90
N LYS A 57 -14.67 -14.59 11.08
CA LYS A 57 -14.45 -13.25 11.65
C LYS A 57 -13.68 -13.25 12.98
N GLU A 58 -13.95 -14.20 13.87
CA GLU A 58 -13.31 -14.27 15.20
C GLU A 58 -11.89 -14.84 15.16
N SER A 59 -11.65 -15.86 14.33
CA SER A 59 -10.35 -16.54 14.19
C SER A 59 -9.48 -15.96 13.08
N TYR A 60 -9.94 -14.92 12.37
CA TYR A 60 -9.25 -14.34 11.23
C TYR A 60 -7.87 -13.79 11.62
N THR A 61 -6.83 -14.31 10.95
CA THR A 61 -5.43 -13.92 11.18
C THR A 61 -4.94 -12.87 10.19
N GLY A 62 -5.61 -12.75 9.04
CA GLY A 62 -5.15 -11.92 7.92
C GLY A 62 -4.13 -12.59 7.01
N GLN A 63 -3.52 -13.70 7.41
CA GLN A 63 -2.39 -14.30 6.69
C GLN A 63 -2.77 -14.73 5.27
N CYS A 64 -1.84 -14.53 4.33
CA CYS A 64 -1.97 -15.10 2.99
C CYS A 64 -1.86 -16.63 3.10
N PRO A 65 -2.77 -17.41 2.48
CA PRO A 65 -2.64 -18.87 2.47
C PRO A 65 -1.31 -19.30 1.85
N ASP A 66 -0.68 -20.35 2.39
CA ASP A 66 0.66 -20.79 1.95
C ASP A 66 0.71 -21.18 0.46
N VAL A 67 -0.39 -21.72 -0.06
CA VAL A 67 -0.53 -22.03 -1.50
C VAL A 67 -0.43 -20.77 -2.36
N GLU A 68 -0.94 -19.63 -1.88
CA GLU A 68 -0.92 -18.37 -2.63
C GLU A 68 0.44 -17.70 -2.57
N LYS A 69 1.15 -17.80 -1.43
CA LYS A 69 2.56 -17.41 -1.34
C LYS A 69 3.43 -18.23 -2.29
N THR A 70 3.20 -19.54 -2.37
CA THR A 70 3.92 -20.45 -3.28
C THR A 70 3.63 -20.09 -4.75
N ARG A 71 2.38 -19.78 -5.10
CA ARG A 71 2.02 -19.29 -6.43
C ARG A 71 2.66 -17.94 -6.75
N ASN A 72 2.71 -17.03 -5.77
CA ASN A 72 3.44 -15.77 -5.94
C ASN A 72 4.94 -16.03 -6.19
N ASP A 73 5.56 -17.01 -5.54
CA ASP A 73 6.96 -17.38 -5.82
C ASP A 73 7.14 -17.90 -7.26
N GLN A 74 6.17 -18.67 -7.78
CA GLN A 74 6.17 -19.16 -9.17
C GLN A 74 6.03 -18.03 -10.22
N LEU A 75 5.52 -16.87 -9.81
CA LEU A 75 5.45 -15.66 -10.64
C LEU A 75 6.76 -14.85 -10.66
N ALA A 76 7.89 -15.42 -10.25
CA ALA A 76 9.23 -14.78 -10.33
C ALA A 76 9.57 -14.15 -11.70
N TRP A 77 8.96 -14.64 -12.78
CA TRP A 77 9.10 -14.05 -14.12
C TRP A 77 8.39 -12.70 -14.26
N LEU A 78 7.29 -12.46 -13.56
CA LEU A 78 6.57 -11.19 -13.53
C LEU A 78 7.34 -10.18 -12.70
N TRP A 79 7.79 -10.57 -11.51
CA TRP A 79 8.48 -9.68 -10.58
C TRP A 79 9.78 -9.12 -11.15
N ARG A 80 10.56 -9.96 -11.85
CA ARG A 80 11.79 -9.55 -12.55
C ARG A 80 11.53 -8.56 -13.68
N GLU A 81 10.37 -8.63 -14.32
CA GLU A 81 10.03 -7.72 -15.42
C GLU A 81 9.36 -6.43 -14.93
N SER A 82 8.83 -6.41 -13.70
CA SER A 82 8.26 -5.23 -13.05
C SER A 82 9.31 -4.25 -12.54
N MET A 83 8.92 -2.98 -12.46
CA MET A 83 9.68 -1.87 -11.86
C MET A 83 9.01 -1.32 -10.59
N ALA A 84 7.80 -1.76 -10.27
CA ALA A 84 7.08 -1.52 -9.02
C ALA A 84 6.00 -2.58 -8.80
N LEU A 85 5.49 -2.68 -7.57
CA LEU A 85 4.38 -3.57 -7.21
C LEU A 85 3.14 -2.74 -6.84
N TYR A 86 1.96 -3.24 -7.21
CA TYR A 86 0.70 -2.51 -7.09
C TYR A 86 -0.41 -3.36 -6.42
N PRO A 87 -0.19 -3.86 -5.20
CA PRO A 87 -1.19 -4.66 -4.50
C PRO A 87 -2.42 -3.81 -4.20
N SER A 88 -3.61 -4.38 -4.43
CA SER A 88 -4.86 -3.76 -3.96
C SER A 88 -5.06 -4.06 -2.49
N ILE A 89 -5.44 -3.07 -1.68
CA ILE A 89 -5.77 -3.23 -0.25
C ILE A 89 -7.19 -2.74 0.04
N TYR A 90 -8.07 -2.77 -0.96
CA TYR A 90 -9.42 -2.25 -0.83
C TYR A 90 -10.19 -2.97 0.29
N LEU A 91 -10.83 -2.20 1.17
CA LEU A 91 -11.58 -2.73 2.28
C LEU A 91 -13.04 -3.01 1.89
N ASP A 92 -13.50 -4.21 2.21
CA ASP A 92 -14.93 -4.54 2.24
C ASP A 92 -15.59 -3.96 3.50
N LEU A 93 -16.87 -3.58 3.39
CA LEU A 93 -17.65 -3.03 4.48
C LEU A 93 -17.74 -4.01 5.67
N LEU A 94 -17.61 -5.32 5.45
CA LEU A 94 -17.54 -6.33 6.53
C LEU A 94 -16.33 -6.13 7.46
N LEU A 95 -15.28 -5.45 6.99
CA LEU A 95 -14.09 -5.13 7.77
C LEU A 95 -14.16 -3.75 8.44
N ALA A 96 -15.18 -2.94 8.12
CA ALA A 96 -15.26 -1.54 8.51
C ALA A 96 -15.09 -1.34 10.02
N SER A 97 -14.09 -0.54 10.38
CA SER A 97 -13.75 -0.16 11.76
C SER A 97 -13.55 -1.37 12.68
N THR A 98 -12.91 -2.43 12.15
CA THR A 98 -12.56 -3.63 12.94
C THR A 98 -11.04 -3.83 12.97
N PRO A 99 -10.50 -4.51 14.00
CA PRO A 99 -9.09 -4.92 14.00
C PRO A 99 -8.71 -5.81 12.80
N ASN A 100 -9.69 -6.49 12.19
CA ASN A 100 -9.48 -7.35 11.03
C ASN A 100 -9.17 -6.56 9.76
N SER A 101 -9.59 -5.28 9.64
CA SER A 101 -9.18 -4.44 8.51
C SER A 101 -7.66 -4.26 8.50
N ARG A 102 -7.06 -4.03 9.67
CA ARG A 102 -5.60 -3.94 9.81
C ARG A 102 -4.92 -5.25 9.46
N LYS A 103 -5.40 -6.39 9.98
CA LYS A 103 -4.82 -7.71 9.66
C LYS A 103 -4.87 -8.00 8.15
N PHE A 104 -6.01 -7.68 7.52
CA PHE A 104 -6.21 -7.85 6.08
C PHE A 104 -5.19 -7.03 5.27
N VAL A 105 -5.05 -5.73 5.57
CA VAL A 105 -4.11 -4.85 4.87
C VAL A 105 -2.66 -5.24 5.16
N ARG A 106 -2.31 -5.45 6.45
CA ARG A 106 -0.95 -5.80 6.89
C ARG A 106 -0.41 -6.99 6.11
N ALA A 107 -1.17 -8.07 6.00
CA ALA A 107 -0.71 -9.25 5.28
C ALA A 107 -0.50 -8.99 3.78
N ARG A 108 -1.37 -8.22 3.13
CA ARG A 108 -1.26 -7.86 1.71
C ARG A 108 -0.04 -7.00 1.43
N VAL A 109 0.21 -6.00 2.28
CA VAL A 109 1.41 -5.16 2.20
C VAL A 109 2.66 -5.98 2.48
N MET A 110 2.65 -6.83 3.52
CA MET A 110 3.80 -7.68 3.85
C MET A 110 4.15 -8.67 2.75
N GLU A 111 3.16 -9.24 2.06
CA GLU A 111 3.43 -10.10 0.90
C GLU A 111 4.06 -9.33 -0.26
N ALA A 112 3.56 -8.13 -0.55
CA ALA A 112 4.19 -7.26 -1.54
C ALA A 112 5.62 -6.87 -1.13
N MET A 113 5.85 -6.55 0.14
CA MET A 113 7.20 -6.24 0.65
C MET A 113 8.13 -7.45 0.57
N ARG A 114 7.64 -8.67 0.85
CA ARG A 114 8.39 -9.92 0.68
C ARG A 114 8.82 -10.11 -0.77
N ILE A 115 7.87 -10.04 -1.71
CA ILE A 115 8.16 -10.18 -3.15
C ILE A 115 9.10 -9.08 -3.65
N SER A 116 8.96 -7.85 -3.15
CA SER A 116 9.78 -6.72 -3.59
C SER A 116 11.29 -6.91 -3.37
N GLN A 117 11.69 -7.77 -2.43
CA GLN A 117 13.09 -7.96 -2.01
C GLN A 117 13.76 -9.19 -2.65
N GLN A 118 13.02 -10.04 -3.37
CA GLN A 118 13.50 -11.37 -3.76
C GLN A 118 14.00 -11.49 -5.20
N HIS A 119 13.69 -10.52 -6.07
CA HIS A 119 13.80 -10.73 -7.52
C HIS A 119 14.63 -9.70 -8.27
N HIS A 120 15.28 -8.77 -7.56
CA HIS A 120 16.18 -7.77 -8.13
C HIS A 120 17.46 -7.68 -7.30
N ASP A 121 18.61 -7.72 -7.96
CA ASP A 121 19.90 -7.68 -7.27
C ASP A 121 20.23 -6.25 -6.82
N GLY A 122 20.49 -6.08 -5.52
CA GLY A 122 20.98 -4.83 -4.96
C GLY A 122 19.91 -3.74 -4.74
N TYR A 123 18.63 -4.00 -5.02
CA TYR A 123 17.54 -3.09 -4.66
C TYR A 123 16.20 -3.82 -4.49
N SER A 124 15.28 -3.20 -3.74
CA SER A 124 13.90 -3.66 -3.63
C SER A 124 12.97 -2.84 -4.53
N LEU A 125 11.96 -3.50 -5.10
CA LEU A 125 10.93 -2.79 -5.86
C LEU A 125 10.13 -1.84 -4.95
N PRO A 126 9.80 -0.61 -5.39
CA PRO A 126 8.87 0.22 -4.67
C PRO A 126 7.45 -0.38 -4.73
N VAL A 127 6.76 -0.37 -3.58
CA VAL A 127 5.39 -0.87 -3.45
C VAL A 127 4.44 0.31 -3.34
N PHE A 128 3.51 0.43 -4.27
CA PHE A 128 2.45 1.44 -4.25
C PHE A 128 1.10 0.76 -4.04
N VAL A 129 0.55 0.90 -2.85
CA VAL A 129 -0.71 0.23 -2.50
C VAL A 129 -1.88 0.92 -3.19
N TYR A 130 -2.72 0.14 -3.87
CA TYR A 130 -4.01 0.64 -4.37
C TYR A 130 -5.02 0.64 -3.23
N THR A 131 -5.53 1.82 -2.88
CA THR A 131 -6.60 2.00 -1.90
C THR A 131 -7.77 2.77 -2.50
N ARG A 132 -8.84 2.92 -1.72
CA ARG A 132 -10.02 3.73 -2.07
C ARG A 132 -10.32 4.71 -0.94
N PRO A 133 -10.95 5.85 -1.23
CA PRO A 133 -11.50 6.73 -0.20
C PRO A 133 -12.77 6.14 0.45
N THR A 134 -13.37 5.09 -0.16
CA THR A 134 -14.60 4.42 0.30
C THR A 134 -14.41 2.91 0.42
N TYR A 135 -15.29 2.23 1.14
CA TYR A 135 -15.37 0.76 1.11
C TYR A 135 -15.77 0.26 -0.29
N ILE A 136 -15.38 -0.96 -0.67
CA ILE A 136 -15.69 -1.48 -2.00
C ILE A 136 -17.20 -1.57 -2.24
N ARG A 137 -17.61 -1.26 -3.48
CA ARG A 137 -19.01 -1.33 -3.97
C ARG A 137 -19.98 -0.36 -3.26
N ARG A 138 -19.48 0.59 -2.49
CA ARG A 138 -20.28 1.57 -1.74
C ARG A 138 -19.62 2.95 -1.74
N LEU A 139 -20.42 4.01 -1.54
CA LEU A 139 -19.93 5.38 -1.36
C LEU A 139 -19.61 5.73 0.11
N ASP A 140 -19.75 4.76 1.02
CA ASP A 140 -19.38 4.90 2.42
C ASP A 140 -17.87 5.16 2.56
N VAL A 141 -17.50 6.36 3.01
CA VAL A 141 -16.10 6.79 3.16
C VAL A 141 -15.41 6.02 4.29
N LEU A 142 -14.09 5.80 4.17
CA LEU A 142 -13.33 5.10 5.20
C LEU A 142 -13.32 5.90 6.51
N SER A 143 -13.57 5.23 7.63
CA SER A 143 -13.42 5.86 8.95
C SER A 143 -11.96 6.21 9.24
N GLN A 144 -11.71 7.08 10.23
CA GLN A 144 -10.35 7.37 10.70
C GLN A 144 -9.60 6.08 11.12
N MET A 145 -10.30 5.12 11.74
CA MET A 145 -9.70 3.83 12.11
C MET A 145 -9.23 3.07 10.86
N ASP A 146 -10.02 3.07 9.79
CA ASP A 146 -9.66 2.38 8.56
C ASP A 146 -8.63 3.14 7.72
N LEU A 147 -8.55 4.47 7.83
CA LEU A 147 -7.40 5.23 7.30
C LEU A 147 -6.10 4.82 7.98
N ILE A 148 -6.14 4.57 9.31
CA ILE A 148 -5.01 4.01 10.05
C ILE A 148 -4.69 2.58 9.60
N SER A 149 -5.71 1.72 9.49
CA SER A 149 -5.53 0.33 9.06
C SER A 149 -5.12 0.18 7.59
N THR A 150 -5.32 1.19 6.74
CA THR A 150 -4.94 1.19 5.32
C THR A 150 -3.66 1.97 5.08
N ILE A 151 -3.75 3.29 5.05
CA ILE A 151 -2.65 4.20 4.72
C ILE A 151 -1.59 4.20 5.82
N GLY A 152 -2.02 4.30 7.09
CA GLY A 152 -1.10 4.30 8.23
C GLY A 152 -0.27 3.02 8.31
N GLU A 153 -0.94 1.88 8.19
CA GLU A 153 -0.33 0.56 8.18
C GLU A 153 0.64 0.40 7.00
N SER A 154 0.24 0.83 5.80
CA SER A 154 1.10 0.75 4.61
C SER A 154 2.36 1.62 4.74
N ALA A 155 2.22 2.85 5.26
CA ALA A 155 3.35 3.74 5.48
C ALA A 155 4.30 3.20 6.55
N ALA A 156 3.77 2.67 7.66
CA ALA A 156 4.57 2.06 8.73
C ALA A 156 5.34 0.82 8.23
N LEU A 157 4.77 0.06 7.29
CA LEU A 157 5.41 -1.08 6.64
C LEU A 157 6.34 -0.70 5.48
N GLY A 158 6.61 0.58 5.27
CA GLY A 158 7.59 1.04 4.28
C GLY A 158 7.09 0.99 2.84
N ALA A 159 5.78 1.02 2.59
CA ALA A 159 5.25 1.24 1.24
C ALA A 159 5.81 2.56 0.67
N ALA A 160 6.09 2.58 -0.64
CA ALA A 160 6.62 3.76 -1.32
C ALA A 160 5.56 4.85 -1.52
N GLY A 161 4.28 4.47 -1.54
CA GLY A 161 3.15 5.38 -1.62
C GLY A 161 1.82 4.66 -1.68
N ALA A 162 0.75 5.43 -1.82
CA ALA A 162 -0.60 4.93 -2.00
C ALA A 162 -1.24 5.59 -3.23
N ILE A 163 -2.04 4.82 -3.96
CA ILE A 163 -2.82 5.26 -5.10
C ILE A 163 -4.29 5.19 -4.70
N PHE A 164 -4.93 6.35 -4.58
CA PHE A 164 -6.38 6.42 -4.38
C PHE A 164 -7.08 6.23 -5.71
N TRP A 165 -7.73 5.08 -5.86
CA TRP A 165 -8.55 4.79 -7.03
C TRP A 165 -10.01 5.12 -6.76
N GLY A 166 -10.69 5.62 -7.79
CA GLY A 166 -12.11 5.91 -7.73
C GLY A 166 -12.87 5.43 -8.94
N ASP A 167 -14.13 5.08 -8.71
CA ASP A 167 -15.05 4.64 -9.74
C ASP A 167 -15.86 5.83 -10.27
N ALA A 168 -16.48 5.68 -11.44
CA ALA A 168 -17.37 6.67 -12.03
C ALA A 168 -18.52 7.06 -11.09
N ASP A 169 -18.90 6.18 -10.15
CA ASP A 169 -19.89 6.45 -9.10
C ASP A 169 -19.52 7.65 -8.21
N TYR A 170 -18.23 7.97 -8.04
CA TYR A 170 -17.78 9.11 -7.23
C TYR A 170 -18.15 10.45 -7.87
N THR A 171 -18.27 10.47 -9.20
CA THR A 171 -18.53 11.66 -10.01
C THR A 171 -19.89 11.61 -10.71
N LYS A 172 -20.78 10.70 -10.29
CA LYS A 172 -22.05 10.44 -10.98
C LYS A 172 -23.04 11.60 -10.87
N ASN A 173 -23.06 12.30 -9.75
CA ASN A 173 -23.94 13.44 -9.51
C ASN A 173 -23.31 14.41 -8.49
N ARG A 174 -23.94 15.58 -8.32
CA ARG A 174 -23.48 16.64 -7.41
C ARG A 174 -23.30 16.14 -5.98
N ASP A 175 -24.21 15.30 -5.49
CA ASP A 175 -24.20 14.86 -4.10
C ASP A 175 -23.04 13.89 -3.84
N SER A 176 -22.80 12.93 -4.75
CA SER A 176 -21.62 12.05 -4.71
C SER A 176 -20.31 12.85 -4.75
N CYS A 177 -20.22 13.84 -5.65
CA CYS A 177 -19.06 14.73 -5.69
C CYS A 177 -18.87 15.50 -4.38
N GLN A 178 -19.96 15.98 -3.77
CA GLN A 178 -19.90 16.74 -2.53
C GLN A 178 -19.44 15.88 -1.35
N ILE A 179 -19.88 14.62 -1.28
CA ILE A 179 -19.42 13.65 -0.25
C ILE A 179 -17.90 13.48 -0.34
N ILE A 180 -17.37 13.19 -1.54
CA ILE A 180 -15.94 12.99 -1.74
C ILE A 180 -15.14 14.28 -1.50
N LYS A 181 -15.65 15.44 -1.94
CA LYS A 181 -15.04 16.74 -1.67
C LYS A 181 -14.93 17.00 -0.17
N ASN A 182 -16.02 16.85 0.58
CA ASN A 182 -16.02 17.08 2.02
C ASN A 182 -15.03 16.13 2.72
N TYR A 183 -15.07 14.86 2.37
CA TYR A 183 -14.15 13.87 2.94
C TYR A 183 -12.67 14.18 2.66
N LEU A 184 -12.34 14.58 1.42
CA LEU A 184 -10.99 14.99 1.05
C LEU A 184 -10.55 16.27 1.77
N GLU A 185 -11.45 17.23 1.95
CA GLU A 185 -11.18 18.50 2.61
C GLU A 185 -11.25 18.46 4.14
N GLU A 186 -11.56 17.30 4.71
CA GLU A 186 -11.68 17.06 6.14
C GLU A 186 -10.81 15.87 6.56
N ASP A 187 -11.42 14.72 6.83
CA ASP A 187 -10.76 13.58 7.46
C ASP A 187 -9.59 13.02 6.63
N LEU A 188 -9.81 12.78 5.34
CA LEU A 188 -8.80 12.18 4.47
C LEU A 188 -7.62 13.12 4.25
N GLY A 189 -7.87 14.39 3.91
CA GLY A 189 -6.81 15.37 3.67
C GLY A 189 -5.97 15.61 4.92
N ARG A 190 -6.61 15.75 6.08
CA ARG A 190 -5.92 15.89 7.37
C ARG A 190 -5.06 14.67 7.67
N TYR A 191 -5.58 13.46 7.45
CA TYR A 191 -4.86 12.23 7.70
C TYR A 191 -3.65 12.05 6.76
N ILE A 192 -3.82 12.35 5.47
CA ILE A 192 -2.73 12.31 4.48
C ILE A 192 -1.59 13.22 4.92
N VAL A 193 -1.87 14.49 5.26
CA VAL A 193 -0.81 15.42 5.69
C VAL A 193 -0.12 14.95 6.97
N ASN A 194 -0.86 14.34 7.91
CA ASN A 194 -0.28 13.76 9.12
C ASN A 194 0.76 12.67 8.76
N VAL A 195 0.33 11.63 8.05
CA VAL A 195 1.18 10.46 7.79
C VAL A 195 2.33 10.79 6.84
N THR A 196 2.12 11.63 5.82
CA THR A 196 3.19 11.98 4.87
C THR A 196 4.25 12.86 5.53
N THR A 197 3.85 13.81 6.38
CA THR A 197 4.80 14.65 7.11
C THR A 197 5.59 13.82 8.12
N ALA A 198 4.92 12.93 8.87
CA ALA A 198 5.58 12.04 9.82
C ALA A 198 6.59 11.10 9.13
N ALA A 199 6.24 10.53 7.97
CA ALA A 199 7.15 9.70 7.18
C ALA A 199 8.37 10.48 6.68
N GLN A 200 8.20 11.73 6.23
CA GLN A 200 9.29 12.59 5.79
C GLN A 200 10.23 12.98 6.95
N LEU A 201 9.65 13.32 8.10
CA LEU A 201 10.41 13.62 9.32
C LEU A 201 11.20 12.39 9.79
N CYS A 202 10.60 11.21 9.75
CA CYS A 202 11.28 9.97 10.09
C CYS A 202 12.43 9.67 9.13
N SER A 203 12.21 9.83 7.82
CA SER A 203 13.27 9.71 6.81
C SER A 203 14.44 10.65 7.10
N THR A 204 14.16 11.90 7.46
CA THR A 204 15.21 12.87 7.78
C THR A 204 15.95 12.49 9.06
N ALA A 205 15.21 12.14 10.12
CA ALA A 205 15.77 11.90 11.45
C ALA A 205 16.52 10.56 11.57
N LEU A 206 16.05 9.50 10.91
CA LEU A 206 16.64 8.15 11.00
C LEU A 206 17.44 7.76 9.77
N CYS A 207 17.06 8.24 8.59
CA CYS A 207 17.68 7.85 7.32
C CYS A 207 18.50 8.96 6.67
N GLN A 208 18.69 10.11 7.32
CA GLN A 208 19.37 11.29 6.74
C GLN A 208 18.75 11.73 5.40
N GLY A 209 17.45 11.50 5.21
CA GLY A 209 16.73 11.78 3.96
C GLY A 209 17.03 10.81 2.81
N ARG A 210 17.75 9.71 3.07
CA ARG A 210 18.28 8.76 2.06
C ARG A 210 17.64 7.37 2.15
N GLY A 211 16.50 7.29 2.80
CA GLY A 211 15.74 6.06 2.98
C GLY A 211 14.36 6.31 3.54
N ARG A 212 13.56 5.25 3.62
CA ARG A 212 12.23 5.25 4.20
C ARG A 212 12.24 4.52 5.54
N CYS A 213 11.44 4.98 6.48
CA CYS A 213 11.29 4.28 7.75
C CYS A 213 10.42 3.04 7.57
N LEU A 214 10.87 1.93 8.13
CA LEU A 214 10.17 0.66 8.18
C LEU A 214 10.00 0.26 9.65
N ARG A 215 8.79 -0.10 10.05
CA ARG A 215 8.49 -0.60 11.40
C ARG A 215 9.36 -1.82 11.70
N GLN A 216 10.00 -1.83 12.87
CA GLN A 216 10.90 -2.92 13.27
C GLN A 216 10.13 -4.22 13.48
N ASP A 217 9.10 -4.19 14.34
CA ASP A 217 8.17 -5.30 14.51
C ASP A 217 6.97 -5.11 13.59
N SER A 218 6.93 -5.88 12.50
CA SER A 218 5.83 -5.86 11.54
C SER A 218 4.45 -6.20 12.14
N THR A 219 4.37 -6.71 13.36
CA THR A 219 3.12 -7.04 14.05
C THR A 219 2.69 -5.99 15.09
N ALA A 220 3.59 -5.10 15.50
CA ALA A 220 3.30 -4.05 16.47
C ALA A 220 2.35 -2.99 15.92
N ASP A 221 1.51 -2.42 16.79
CA ASP A 221 0.56 -1.37 16.44
C ASP A 221 1.14 0.04 16.63
N VAL A 222 2.28 0.27 15.97
CA VAL A 222 2.96 1.56 15.92
C VAL A 222 2.95 2.12 14.50
N PHE A 223 2.75 3.43 14.38
CA PHE A 223 2.50 4.12 13.11
C PHE A 223 3.36 5.38 12.98
N LEU A 224 3.56 5.82 11.74
CA LEU A 224 4.18 7.10 11.44
C LEU A 224 3.12 8.20 11.47
N HIS A 225 2.85 8.73 12.67
CA HIS A 225 1.96 9.87 12.87
C HIS A 225 2.66 11.01 13.60
N LEU A 226 2.20 12.24 13.33
CA LEU A 226 2.66 13.42 14.06
C LEU A 226 2.13 13.38 15.50
N ASN A 227 3.02 13.57 16.48
CA ASN A 227 2.65 13.69 17.88
C ASN A 227 1.96 15.05 18.11
N SER A 228 0.74 15.02 18.67
CA SER A 228 -0.06 16.22 18.92
C SER A 228 0.53 17.18 19.96
N THR A 229 1.48 16.72 20.77
CA THR A 229 2.20 17.56 21.74
C THR A 229 3.32 18.37 21.06
N SER A 230 3.86 17.87 19.96
CA SER A 230 5.00 18.48 19.25
C SER A 230 4.60 19.17 17.95
N PHE A 231 3.46 18.78 17.38
CA PHE A 231 2.97 19.27 16.11
C PHE A 231 1.50 19.68 16.18
N GLN A 232 1.17 20.74 15.46
CA GLN A 232 -0.19 21.16 15.21
C GLN A 232 -0.50 21.08 13.72
N LEU A 233 -1.57 20.36 13.36
CA LEU A 233 -2.12 20.40 12.01
C LEU A 233 -3.03 21.61 11.88
N ARG A 234 -2.68 22.50 10.96
CA ARG A 234 -3.44 23.69 10.61
C ARG A 234 -4.31 23.42 9.38
N ARG A 235 -5.45 24.10 9.33
CA ARG A 235 -6.33 24.17 8.16
C ARG A 235 -6.27 25.59 7.62
N ARG A 236 -6.28 25.73 6.29
CA ARG A 236 -6.33 27.03 5.64
C ARG A 236 -7.57 27.80 6.08
N ASP A 237 -7.34 29.04 6.47
CA ASP A 237 -8.33 30.05 6.84
C ASP A 237 -8.16 31.31 5.98
N GLY A 238 -8.98 32.33 6.26
CA GLY A 238 -8.94 33.62 5.55
C GLY A 238 -7.63 34.38 5.73
N ASP A 239 -6.91 34.13 6.83
CA ASP A 239 -5.65 34.79 7.14
C ASP A 239 -4.48 34.21 6.34
N ASN A 240 -4.61 32.97 5.84
CA ASN A 240 -3.56 32.24 5.13
C ASN A 240 -3.97 31.74 3.72
N PRO A 241 -4.45 32.61 2.82
CA PRO A 241 -5.06 32.18 1.56
C PRO A 241 -4.10 31.44 0.61
N GLN A 242 -2.80 31.68 0.74
CA GLN A 242 -1.75 31.06 -0.10
C GLN A 242 -1.24 29.71 0.43
N ARG A 243 -1.65 29.29 1.64
CA ARG A 243 -1.23 28.00 2.20
C ARG A 243 -1.97 26.83 1.52
N PRO A 244 -1.42 25.61 1.55
CA PRO A 244 -2.19 24.42 1.22
C PRO A 244 -3.37 24.26 2.20
N LEU A 245 -4.36 23.44 1.82
CA LEU A 245 -5.57 23.25 2.64
C LEU A 245 -5.25 22.77 4.06
N PHE A 246 -4.25 21.90 4.20
CA PHE A 246 -3.69 21.46 5.47
C PHE A 246 -2.17 21.54 5.44
N TRP A 247 -1.56 21.89 6.58
CA TRP A 247 -0.12 21.77 6.80
C TRP A 247 0.18 21.47 8.27
N ALA A 248 1.38 20.97 8.55
CA ALA A 248 1.86 20.75 9.90
C ALA A 248 2.83 21.86 10.32
N GLU A 249 2.71 22.31 11.55
CA GLU A 249 3.65 23.21 12.23
C GLU A 249 4.20 22.51 13.46
N GLY A 250 5.49 22.66 13.72
CA GLY A 250 6.16 22.02 14.85
C GLY A 250 7.52 21.44 14.47
N GLN A 251 8.13 20.77 15.43
CA GLN A 251 9.43 20.10 15.27
C GLN A 251 9.48 18.85 16.12
N LEU A 252 10.30 17.86 15.71
CA LEU A 252 10.48 16.65 16.50
C LEU A 252 11.11 16.99 17.85
N SER A 253 10.46 16.56 18.94
CA SER A 253 11.08 16.58 20.26
C SER A 253 12.11 15.45 20.42
N PRO A 254 12.96 15.50 21.45
CA PRO A 254 13.83 14.37 21.80
C PRO A 254 13.03 13.07 22.05
N ALA A 255 11.83 13.17 22.64
CA ALA A 255 10.96 12.02 22.88
C ALA A 255 10.41 11.43 21.57
N ASP A 256 10.03 12.27 20.60
CA ASP A 256 9.59 11.80 19.28
C ASP A 256 10.72 11.08 18.55
N THR A 257 11.93 11.65 18.60
CA THR A 257 13.11 11.06 17.97
C THR A 257 13.45 9.70 18.59
N LEU A 258 13.35 9.59 19.92
CA LEU A 258 13.53 8.32 20.63
C LEU A 258 12.47 7.30 20.21
N PHE A 259 11.19 7.70 20.16
CA PHE A 259 10.11 6.82 19.69
C PHE A 259 10.39 6.28 18.29
N LEU A 260 10.81 7.14 17.36
CA LEU A 260 11.16 6.73 16.00
C LEU A 260 12.32 5.71 16.01
N ARG A 261 13.41 5.97 16.75
CA ARG A 261 14.56 5.06 16.85
C ARG A 261 14.20 3.70 17.46
N THR A 262 13.27 3.69 18.42
CA THR A 262 12.83 2.47 19.10
C THR A 262 11.97 1.59 18.20
N HIS A 263 11.09 2.21 17.39
CA HIS A 263 10.04 1.47 16.69
C HIS A 263 10.26 1.31 15.18
N PHE A 264 11.15 2.11 14.59
CA PHE A 264 11.43 2.12 13.17
C PHE A 264 12.92 1.92 12.91
N ARG A 265 13.22 1.40 11.72
CA ARG A 265 14.57 1.28 11.17
C ARG A 265 14.62 1.89 9.79
N CYS A 266 15.82 2.18 9.30
CA CYS A 266 15.98 2.70 7.97
C CYS A 266 15.96 1.58 6.91
N HIS A 267 15.16 1.78 5.85
CA HIS A 267 15.31 1.06 4.58
C HIS A 267 15.86 2.04 3.55
N CYS A 268 17.16 1.94 3.27
CA CYS A 268 17.87 2.86 2.38
C CYS A 268 17.34 2.82 0.94
N TYR A 269 17.37 3.97 0.26
CA TYR A 269 17.12 4.04 -1.18
C TYR A 269 18.30 3.46 -1.96
N GLN A 270 18.05 3.05 -3.20
CA GLN A 270 19.09 2.50 -4.08
C GLN A 270 20.29 3.47 -4.19
N GLY A 271 21.50 2.94 -3.99
CA GLY A 271 22.74 3.71 -4.00
C GLY A 271 23.18 4.25 -2.62
N TRP A 272 22.39 4.04 -1.56
CA TRP A 272 22.74 4.42 -0.20
C TRP A 272 22.94 3.19 0.70
N GLN A 273 23.86 3.31 1.65
CA GLN A 273 24.15 2.29 2.67
C GLN A 273 24.03 2.92 4.06
N GLY A 274 23.48 2.18 5.02
CA GLY A 274 23.29 2.63 6.39
C GLY A 274 22.54 1.59 7.22
N SER A 275 22.84 1.56 8.52
CA SER A 275 22.18 0.72 9.55
C SER A 275 20.89 1.37 10.05
#